data_AF-A0A7X9EG34-F1
#
_entry.id   AF-A0A7X9EG34-F1
#
_cell.length_a   1.000
_cell.length_b   1.000
_cell.length_c   1.000
_cell.angle_alpha   90.00
_cell.angle_beta   90.00
_cell.angle_gamma   90.00
#
_symmetry.space_group_name_H-M   'P 1'
#
loop_
_entity.id
_entity.type
_entity.pdbx_description
1 polymer ?
#
loop_
_entity_poly.entity_id
_entity_poly.type
_entity_poly.pdbx_seq_one_letter_code
_entity_poly.pdbx_strand_id
1 'polypeptide(L)'
;VLARTPEAPVGAKGLSLFCVPRVTINPDGTLGEDNNVTCAGIEHKMGIHGSPTCTLLFGEKGPTKGWILGRERAGLLYMFQMMNAARYEVGLQGVAVGSAAYEAALSYTKERKQGRPYDNRDPHHPQIPIIEHPEIKRTLLEQRATIEAARALQFYTAWCMDMAKISEGKERNYYQGFVELLTPICKAWCTDKGFEVASFALQCFGGYGYTKEMPAEQYLRDARIAPVYEGTNYIQAQDLVLSKFKMQQGEPVRVLLKMVKEKAESMLNDKDFAKYAKNLAVSTDLTLEVCEKAMAKEKDTLFVSMNATPILQMFAETLGGYFLLSQAETAIKKLEEIKSSIAKEEKTLLEENENARYYHNKILSAKFFCARMLPFVKAKKEAIEEDKSAMEQVF
;
A
#
# COMPACT_ATOMS: atom_id res chain seq x y z
N VAL A 1 -7.60 8.96 24.52
CA VAL A 1 -6.58 8.27 25.36
C VAL A 1 -7.15 6.94 25.84
N LEU A 2 -6.43 5.83 25.67
CA LEU A 2 -6.82 4.54 26.28
C LEU A 2 -6.26 4.46 27.69
N ALA A 3 -7.11 4.15 28.67
CA ALA A 3 -6.70 3.94 30.05
C ALA A 3 -7.61 2.89 30.73
N ARG A 4 -7.18 2.37 31.89
CA ARG A 4 -7.99 1.48 32.73
C ARG A 4 -8.61 2.27 33.88
N THR A 5 -9.87 2.02 34.17
CA THR A 5 -10.49 2.44 35.44
C THR A 5 -9.91 1.61 36.59
N PRO A 6 -9.96 2.07 37.85
CA PRO A 6 -9.31 1.39 38.99
C PRO A 6 -9.68 -0.09 39.11
N GLU A 7 -10.95 -0.43 38.87
CA GLU A 7 -11.48 -1.80 38.99
C GLU A 7 -11.51 -2.57 37.65
N ALA A 8 -10.89 -2.05 36.59
CA ALA A 8 -10.88 -2.72 35.30
C ALA A 8 -9.91 -3.91 35.27
N PRO A 9 -10.29 -5.03 34.63
CA PRO A 9 -9.41 -6.18 34.51
C PRO A 9 -8.16 -5.87 33.67
N VAL A 10 -7.10 -6.66 33.87
CA VAL A 10 -5.88 -6.57 33.07
C VAL A 10 -6.16 -6.96 31.60
N GLY A 11 -5.40 -6.38 30.68
CA GLY A 11 -5.48 -6.68 29.24
C GLY A 11 -6.44 -5.78 28.46
N ALA A 12 -6.63 -6.10 27.18
CA ALA A 12 -7.38 -5.28 26.23
C ALA A 12 -8.84 -5.05 26.64
N LYS A 13 -9.48 -6.06 27.26
CA LYS A 13 -10.88 -6.01 27.71
C LYS A 13 -11.12 -5.03 28.87
N GLY A 14 -10.08 -4.57 29.56
CA GLY A 14 -10.21 -3.56 30.61
C GLY A 14 -10.07 -2.12 30.13
N LEU A 15 -9.71 -1.90 28.86
CA LEU A 15 -9.44 -0.56 28.36
C LEU A 15 -10.73 0.21 28.08
N SER A 16 -10.79 1.43 28.58
CA SER A 16 -11.79 2.44 28.23
C SER A 16 -11.14 3.53 27.39
N LEU A 17 -11.93 4.18 26.54
CA LEU A 17 -11.48 5.32 25.74
C LEU A 17 -11.93 6.61 26.42
N PHE A 18 -11.02 7.55 26.59
CA PHE A 18 -11.29 8.84 27.21
C PHE A 18 -11.03 9.98 26.23
N CYS A 19 -11.94 10.94 26.18
CA CYS A 19 -11.69 12.28 25.66
C CYS A 19 -10.95 13.08 26.73
N VAL A 20 -9.73 13.51 26.41
CA VAL A 20 -8.86 14.26 27.32
C VAL A 20 -8.38 15.50 26.57
N PRO A 21 -9.06 16.65 26.70
CA PRO A 21 -8.66 17.86 26.01
C PRO A 21 -7.42 18.47 26.68
N ARG A 22 -6.61 19.24 25.93
CA ARG A 22 -5.48 20.01 26.49
C ARG A 22 -5.97 21.09 27.46
N VAL A 23 -7.04 21.77 27.08
CA VAL A 23 -7.69 22.84 27.85
C VAL A 23 -9.14 22.41 28.07
N THR A 24 -9.65 22.60 29.28
CA THR A 24 -11.04 22.25 29.59
C THR A 24 -12.02 23.15 28.81
N ILE A 25 -13.27 22.69 28.64
CA ILE A 25 -14.30 23.43 27.90
C ILE A 25 -15.41 23.80 28.88
N ASN A 26 -15.77 25.08 28.92
CA ASN A 26 -16.87 25.59 29.74
C ASN A 26 -18.23 25.21 29.14
N PRO A 27 -19.33 25.25 29.90
CA PRO A 27 -20.67 24.93 29.39
C PRO A 27 -21.13 25.79 28.21
N ASP A 28 -20.62 27.01 28.06
CA ASP A 28 -20.89 27.92 26.95
C ASP A 28 -20.00 27.67 25.70
N GLY A 29 -19.13 26.66 25.75
CA GLY A 29 -18.20 26.30 24.68
C GLY A 29 -16.89 27.10 24.67
N THR A 30 -16.69 28.03 25.61
CA THR A 30 -15.43 28.79 25.73
C THR A 30 -14.31 27.93 26.35
N LEU A 31 -13.06 28.36 26.15
CA LEU A 31 -11.89 27.70 26.73
C LEU A 31 -11.84 27.97 28.24
N GLY A 32 -11.71 26.90 29.02
CA GLY A 32 -11.47 26.93 30.46
C GLY A 32 -9.99 26.87 30.81
N GLU A 33 -9.68 26.22 31.92
CA GLU A 33 -8.33 26.08 32.47
C GLU A 33 -7.50 25.01 31.75
N ASP A 34 -6.16 25.12 31.85
CA ASP A 34 -5.23 24.07 31.42
C ASP A 34 -5.55 22.74 32.12
N ASN A 35 -5.58 21.64 31.36
CA ASN A 35 -6.01 20.34 31.86
C ASN A 35 -4.84 19.44 32.33
N ASN A 36 -3.67 20.04 32.57
CA ASN A 36 -2.46 19.35 33.04
C ASN A 36 -1.97 18.23 32.10
N VAL A 37 -2.18 18.38 30.78
CA VAL A 37 -1.62 17.49 29.75
C VAL A 37 -0.33 18.09 29.22
N THR A 38 0.81 17.52 29.61
CA THR A 38 2.14 18.08 29.32
C THR A 38 2.87 17.25 28.27
N CYS A 39 3.53 17.93 27.33
CA CYS A 39 4.48 17.30 26.41
C CYS A 39 5.86 17.28 27.08
N ALA A 40 6.33 16.10 27.49
CA ALA A 40 7.61 15.93 28.19
C ALA A 40 8.82 16.02 27.25
N GLY A 41 8.62 15.73 25.97
CA GLY A 41 9.68 15.77 24.96
C GLY A 41 9.16 15.43 23.58
N ILE A 42 9.95 15.79 22.57
CA ILE A 42 9.71 15.49 21.16
C ILE A 42 10.81 14.55 20.68
N GLU A 43 10.41 13.45 20.04
CA GLU A 43 11.34 12.41 19.59
C GLU A 43 12.21 12.88 18.40
N HIS A 44 13.51 12.55 18.46
CA HIS A 44 14.45 12.72 17.35
C HIS A 44 14.31 11.56 16.36
N LYS A 45 13.60 11.82 15.27
CA LYS A 45 13.22 10.79 14.29
C LYS A 45 14.15 10.74 13.08
N MET A 46 14.18 9.58 12.43
CA MET A 46 14.80 9.41 11.11
C MET A 46 14.22 10.37 10.07
N GLY A 47 12.88 10.49 9.99
CA GLY A 47 12.16 11.33 9.04
C GLY A 47 10.94 12.00 9.64
N ILE A 48 10.07 12.54 8.79
CA ILE A 48 8.82 13.25 9.12
C ILE A 48 9.02 14.30 10.23
N HIS A 49 10.10 15.08 10.13
CA HIS A 49 10.52 16.01 11.18
C HIS A 49 9.48 17.10 11.46
N GLY A 50 8.68 17.49 10.46
CA GLY A 50 7.57 18.43 10.61
C GLY A 50 6.39 17.92 11.45
N SER A 51 6.35 16.61 11.76
CA SER A 51 5.34 16.03 12.65
C SER A 51 5.93 15.85 14.05
N PRO A 52 5.55 16.65 15.06
CA PRO A 52 6.02 16.44 16.42
C PRO A 52 5.46 15.11 16.95
N THR A 53 6.35 14.24 17.39
CA THR A 53 6.00 12.95 18.01
C THR A 53 6.40 13.08 19.45
N CYS A 54 5.43 12.98 20.36
CA CYS A 54 5.61 13.46 21.72
C CYS A 54 5.40 12.36 22.75
N THR A 55 6.20 12.41 23.82
CA THR A 55 5.84 11.76 25.07
C THR A 55 4.87 12.67 25.82
N LEU A 56 3.64 12.19 26.06
CA LEU A 56 2.60 12.93 26.76
C LEU A 56 2.44 12.43 28.20
N LEU A 57 2.46 13.36 29.14
CA LEU A 57 2.21 13.12 30.56
C LEU A 57 0.84 13.68 30.94
N PHE A 58 0.08 12.87 31.68
CA PHE A 58 -1.23 13.21 32.21
C PHE A 58 -1.11 13.17 33.74
N GLY A 59 -1.57 14.21 34.42
CA GLY A 59 -1.59 14.23 35.89
C GLY A 59 -0.32 14.75 36.58
N GLU A 60 0.76 15.05 35.85
CA GLU A 60 2.07 15.40 36.44
C GLU A 60 2.03 16.69 37.28
N LYS A 61 1.35 17.73 36.78
CA LYS A 61 1.25 19.05 37.43
C LYS A 61 -0.01 19.24 38.26
N GLY A 62 -0.85 18.20 38.37
CA GLY A 62 -2.17 18.27 38.96
C GLY A 62 -3.16 17.36 38.21
N PRO A 63 -4.41 17.22 38.71
CA PRO A 63 -5.38 16.31 38.11
C PRO A 63 -5.68 16.66 36.66
N THR A 64 -5.77 15.63 35.81
CA THR A 64 -6.23 15.74 34.42
C THR A 64 -7.67 15.24 34.33
N LYS A 65 -8.57 16.08 33.82
CA LYS A 65 -9.96 15.70 33.56
C LYS A 65 -10.06 14.92 32.26
N GLY A 66 -10.72 13.78 32.31
CA GLY A 66 -11.03 12.95 31.14
C GLY A 66 -12.45 12.43 31.23
N TRP A 67 -13.12 12.36 30.08
CA TRP A 67 -14.49 11.87 29.97
C TRP A 67 -14.50 10.56 29.20
N ILE A 68 -15.19 9.54 29.72
CA ILE A 68 -15.35 8.28 28.99
C ILE A 68 -16.09 8.56 27.68
N LEU A 69 -15.49 8.13 26.57
CA LEU A 69 -16.10 8.13 25.26
C LEU A 69 -16.83 6.79 25.07
N GLY A 70 -18.16 6.83 25.03
CA GLY A 70 -18.99 5.64 24.91
C GLY A 70 -19.07 4.84 26.22
N ARG A 71 -18.98 3.51 26.13
CA ARG A 71 -19.08 2.61 27.28
C ARG A 71 -17.71 2.33 27.92
N GLU A 72 -17.68 2.22 29.25
CA GLU A 72 -16.53 1.71 29.98
C GLU A 72 -16.16 0.30 29.47
N ARG A 73 -14.86 -0.02 29.42
CA ARG A 73 -14.28 -1.32 29.00
C ARG A 73 -14.51 -1.66 27.52
N ALA A 74 -15.02 -0.73 26.73
CA ALA A 74 -15.18 -0.84 25.28
C ALA A 74 -14.17 0.04 24.51
N GLY A 75 -13.10 0.51 25.14
CA GLY A 75 -12.18 1.49 24.57
C GLY A 75 -11.50 1.02 23.29
N LEU A 76 -11.05 -0.24 23.25
CA LEU A 76 -10.41 -0.78 22.06
C LEU A 76 -11.40 -0.97 20.89
N LEU A 77 -12.66 -1.31 21.19
CA LEU A 77 -13.72 -1.42 20.18
C LEU A 77 -13.91 -0.08 19.45
N TYR A 78 -13.98 1.03 20.19
CA TYR A 78 -14.08 2.36 19.60
C TYR A 78 -12.80 2.77 18.88
N MET A 79 -11.63 2.44 19.43
CA MET A 79 -10.35 2.74 18.78
C MET A 79 -10.22 2.04 17.42
N PHE A 80 -10.66 0.78 17.30
CA PHE A 80 -10.59 0.06 16.02
C PHE A 80 -11.37 0.73 14.89
N GLN A 81 -12.45 1.47 15.19
CA GLN A 81 -13.17 2.25 14.18
C GLN A 81 -12.27 3.33 13.57
N MET A 82 -11.48 4.01 14.41
CA MET A 82 -10.51 5.02 13.96
C MET A 82 -9.28 4.38 13.32
N MET A 83 -8.82 3.23 13.83
CA MET A 83 -7.64 2.55 13.30
C MET A 83 -7.83 2.07 11.86
N ASN A 84 -9.02 1.63 11.46
CA ASN A 84 -9.25 1.23 10.06
C ASN A 84 -9.03 2.41 9.11
N ALA A 85 -9.54 3.60 9.44
CA ALA A 85 -9.28 4.83 8.68
C ALA A 85 -7.79 5.21 8.72
N ALA A 86 -7.17 5.22 9.90
CA ALA A 86 -5.75 5.55 10.05
C ALA A 86 -4.84 4.60 9.24
N ARG A 87 -5.11 3.29 9.25
CA ARG A 87 -4.37 2.28 8.47
C ARG A 87 -4.53 2.50 6.96
N TYR A 88 -5.74 2.82 6.52
CA TYR A 88 -5.99 3.19 5.13
C TYR A 88 -5.19 4.44 4.72
N GLU A 89 -5.25 5.49 5.53
CA GLU A 89 -4.52 6.77 5.32
C GLU A 89 -3.01 6.56 5.30
N VAL A 90 -2.47 5.73 6.19
CA VAL A 90 -1.06 5.33 6.19
C VAL A 90 -0.68 4.60 4.91
N GLY A 91 -1.53 3.68 4.43
CA GLY A 91 -1.33 3.07 3.11
C GLY A 91 -1.23 4.13 2.02
N LEU A 92 -2.06 5.19 2.09
CA LEU A 92 -2.11 6.26 1.09
C LEU A 92 -0.86 7.13 1.18
N GLN A 93 -0.36 7.38 2.40
CA GLN A 93 0.94 8.02 2.61
C GLN A 93 2.05 7.25 1.90
N GLY A 94 2.08 5.91 2.00
CA GLY A 94 3.03 5.07 1.27
C GLY A 94 2.99 5.31 -0.25
N VAL A 95 1.79 5.27 -0.85
CA VAL A 95 1.60 5.53 -2.29
C VAL A 95 2.01 6.96 -2.66
N ALA A 96 1.63 7.94 -1.85
CA ALA A 96 1.88 9.35 -2.14
C ALA A 96 3.37 9.69 -2.12
N VAL A 97 4.10 9.28 -1.08
CA VAL A 97 5.54 9.52 -0.98
C VAL A 97 6.31 8.77 -2.07
N GLY A 98 5.97 7.50 -2.32
CA GLY A 98 6.55 6.73 -3.41
C GLY A 98 6.30 7.36 -4.79
N SER A 99 5.09 7.89 -5.03
CA SER A 99 4.78 8.61 -6.26
C SER A 99 5.61 9.89 -6.42
N ALA A 100 5.77 10.68 -5.36
CA ALA A 100 6.58 11.90 -5.40
C ALA A 100 8.05 11.58 -5.66
N ALA A 101 8.57 10.51 -5.04
CA ALA A 101 9.93 10.04 -5.27
C ALA A 101 10.15 9.59 -6.73
N TYR A 102 9.19 8.83 -7.29
CA TYR A 102 9.20 8.42 -8.69
C TYR A 102 9.24 9.62 -9.64
N GLU A 103 8.38 10.62 -9.44
CA GLU A 103 8.33 11.81 -10.31
C GLU A 103 9.64 12.62 -10.22
N ALA A 104 10.22 12.75 -9.02
CA ALA A 104 11.51 13.40 -8.84
C ALA A 104 12.63 12.65 -9.59
N ALA A 105 12.67 11.32 -9.50
CA ALA A 105 13.62 10.50 -10.25
C ALA A 105 13.39 10.57 -11.77
N LEU A 106 12.15 10.56 -12.22
CA LEU A 106 11.80 10.71 -13.63
C LEU A 106 12.27 12.05 -14.19
N SER A 107 12.08 13.14 -13.45
CA SER A 107 12.56 14.47 -13.85
C SER A 107 14.09 14.50 -13.93
N TYR A 108 14.77 14.04 -12.88
CA TYR A 108 16.24 14.04 -12.83
C TYR A 108 16.88 13.20 -13.95
N THR A 109 16.32 12.03 -14.24
CA THR A 109 16.86 11.11 -15.25
C THR A 109 16.75 11.64 -16.68
N LYS A 110 15.78 12.52 -16.96
CA LYS A 110 15.64 13.21 -18.26
C LYS A 110 16.72 14.26 -18.50
N GLU A 111 17.23 14.88 -17.44
CA GLU A 111 18.19 15.99 -17.54
C GLU A 111 19.64 15.52 -17.38
N ARG A 112 19.88 14.55 -16.49
CA ARG A 112 21.23 14.08 -16.16
C ARG A 112 21.84 13.34 -17.34
N LYS A 113 22.86 13.92 -17.99
CA LYS A 113 23.65 13.27 -19.04
C LYS A 113 24.82 12.48 -18.45
N GLN A 114 24.92 11.20 -18.79
CA GLN A 114 26.04 10.34 -18.43
C GLN A 114 26.07 9.09 -19.30
N GLY A 115 27.27 8.64 -19.71
CA GLY A 115 27.45 7.42 -20.50
C GLY A 115 27.19 7.59 -22.00
N ARG A 116 27.00 6.47 -22.70
CA ARG A 116 26.79 6.35 -24.16
C ARG A 116 25.63 5.40 -24.44
N PRO A 117 25.02 5.42 -25.64
CA PRO A 117 23.99 4.45 -26.00
C PRO A 117 24.45 3.01 -25.76
N TYR A 118 23.56 2.12 -25.32
CA TYR A 118 23.95 0.76 -24.92
C TYR A 118 24.50 -0.06 -26.10
N ASP A 119 24.06 0.28 -27.32
CA ASP A 119 24.42 -0.30 -28.60
C ASP A 119 25.58 0.44 -29.29
N ASN A 120 26.03 1.58 -28.75
CA ASN A 120 27.13 2.36 -29.29
C ASN A 120 28.15 2.73 -28.19
N ARG A 121 29.32 2.07 -28.24
CA ARG A 121 30.42 2.28 -27.30
C ARG A 121 31.47 3.28 -27.77
N ASP A 122 31.21 4.04 -28.83
CA ASP A 122 32.12 5.06 -29.33
C ASP A 122 32.40 6.11 -28.22
N PRO A 123 33.67 6.27 -27.78
CA PRO A 123 34.02 7.26 -26.76
C PRO A 123 33.76 8.70 -27.24
N HIS A 124 33.72 8.96 -28.56
CA HIS A 124 33.49 10.28 -29.14
C HIS A 124 32.02 10.66 -29.26
N HIS A 125 31.10 9.69 -29.15
CA HIS A 125 29.67 9.99 -29.16
C HIS A 125 29.30 10.89 -27.97
N PRO A 126 28.38 11.87 -28.08
CA PRO A 126 27.98 12.69 -26.95
C PRO A 126 27.38 11.89 -25.79
N GLN A 127 27.47 12.43 -24.56
CA GLN A 127 26.73 11.86 -23.44
C GLN A 127 25.22 12.00 -23.67
N ILE A 128 24.49 10.93 -23.33
CA ILE A 128 23.03 10.90 -23.40
C ILE A 128 22.40 11.04 -22.02
N PRO A 129 21.16 11.54 -21.91
CA PRO A 129 20.37 11.47 -20.68
C PRO A 129 20.30 10.05 -20.12
N ILE A 130 20.41 9.89 -18.80
CA ILE A 130 20.45 8.56 -18.19
C ILE A 130 19.13 7.80 -18.34
N ILE A 131 18.01 8.49 -18.58
CA ILE A 131 16.73 7.86 -18.92
C ILE A 131 16.82 6.99 -20.17
N GLU A 132 17.80 7.20 -21.05
CA GLU A 132 17.99 6.38 -22.24
C GLU A 132 18.59 4.99 -21.95
N HIS A 133 19.19 4.80 -20.77
CA HIS A 133 19.81 3.52 -20.43
C HIS A 133 18.75 2.46 -20.08
N PRO A 134 18.89 1.21 -20.57
CA PRO A 134 17.88 0.15 -20.38
C PRO A 134 17.49 -0.08 -18.93
N GLU A 135 18.47 -0.07 -18.02
CA GLU A 135 18.22 -0.34 -16.60
C GLU A 135 17.43 0.80 -15.93
N ILE A 136 17.69 2.06 -16.29
CA ILE A 136 16.91 3.20 -15.79
C ILE A 136 15.47 3.12 -16.31
N LYS A 137 15.26 2.80 -17.60
CA LYS A 137 13.90 2.61 -18.15
C LYS A 137 13.16 1.48 -17.43
N ARG A 138 13.84 0.35 -17.19
CA ARG A 138 13.29 -0.80 -16.48
C ARG A 138 12.85 -0.42 -15.06
N THR A 139 13.74 0.23 -14.31
CA THR A 139 13.47 0.66 -12.92
C THR A 139 12.38 1.73 -12.84
N LEU A 140 12.33 2.69 -13.78
CA LEU A 140 11.25 3.68 -13.84
C LEU A 140 9.89 3.03 -14.17
N LEU A 141 9.85 2.06 -15.08
CA LEU A 141 8.62 1.35 -15.42
C LEU A 141 8.13 0.46 -14.25
N GLU A 142 9.06 -0.16 -13.53
CA GLU A 142 8.75 -0.93 -12.31
C GLU A 142 8.16 -0.05 -11.21
N GLN A 143 8.78 1.10 -10.93
CA GLN A 143 8.25 2.08 -9.97
C GLN A 143 6.85 2.55 -10.37
N ARG A 144 6.69 2.95 -11.64
CA ARG A 144 5.41 3.42 -12.18
C ARG A 144 4.31 2.36 -12.04
N ALA A 145 4.56 1.14 -12.53
CA ALA A 145 3.58 0.07 -12.51
C ALA A 145 3.16 -0.29 -11.08
N THR A 146 4.13 -0.31 -10.15
CA THR A 146 3.89 -0.59 -8.73
C THR A 146 3.03 0.49 -8.08
N ILE A 147 3.36 1.77 -8.26
CA ILE A 147 2.60 2.89 -7.71
C ILE A 147 1.19 2.96 -8.32
N GLU A 148 1.05 2.71 -9.63
CA GLU A 148 -0.26 2.71 -10.28
C GLU A 148 -1.16 1.57 -9.79
N ALA A 149 -0.60 0.37 -9.53
CA ALA A 149 -1.32 -0.74 -8.92
C ALA A 149 -1.76 -0.42 -7.48
N ALA A 150 -0.83 0.09 -6.67
CA ALA A 150 -1.10 0.47 -5.28
C ALA A 150 -2.14 1.60 -5.17
N ARG A 151 -2.07 2.60 -6.06
CA ARG A 151 -3.06 3.67 -6.13
C ARG A 151 -4.45 3.15 -6.48
N ALA A 152 -4.55 2.21 -7.42
CA ALA A 152 -5.83 1.63 -7.81
C ALA A 152 -6.45 0.79 -6.69
N LEU A 153 -5.63 0.01 -5.97
CA LEU A 153 -6.04 -0.69 -4.76
C LEU A 153 -6.59 0.30 -3.73
N GLN A 154 -5.91 1.43 -3.50
CA GLN A 154 -6.37 2.45 -2.55
C GLN A 154 -7.68 3.12 -2.95
N PHE A 155 -7.88 3.43 -4.24
CA PHE A 155 -9.14 3.99 -4.70
C PHE A 155 -10.28 2.98 -4.66
N TYR A 156 -10.03 1.72 -4.99
CA TYR A 156 -11.05 0.67 -4.88
C TYR A 156 -11.47 0.47 -3.42
N THR A 157 -10.52 0.45 -2.48
CA THR A 157 -10.83 0.37 -1.04
C THR A 157 -11.62 1.58 -0.56
N ALA A 158 -11.25 2.81 -0.95
CA ALA A 158 -12.02 4.01 -0.61
C ALA A 158 -13.45 3.94 -1.14
N TRP A 159 -13.62 3.52 -2.39
CA TRP A 159 -14.94 3.32 -2.97
C TRP A 159 -15.76 2.29 -2.18
N CYS A 160 -15.15 1.17 -1.76
CA CYS A 160 -15.81 0.20 -0.88
C CYS A 160 -16.19 0.80 0.48
N MET A 161 -15.38 1.69 1.04
CA MET A 161 -15.68 2.40 2.30
C MET A 161 -16.91 3.30 2.15
N ASP A 162 -16.98 4.07 1.06
CA ASP A 162 -18.15 4.91 0.77
C ASP A 162 -19.40 4.07 0.52
N MET A 163 -19.29 3.01 -0.29
CA MET A 163 -20.40 2.10 -0.55
C MET A 163 -20.89 1.42 0.73
N ALA A 164 -19.99 0.97 1.61
CA ALA A 164 -20.37 0.39 2.90
C ALA A 164 -21.06 1.40 3.84
N LYS A 165 -20.77 2.69 3.70
CA LYS A 165 -21.37 3.76 4.49
C LYS A 165 -22.78 4.13 4.02
N ILE A 166 -23.03 4.14 2.71
CA ILE A 166 -24.32 4.55 2.13
C ILE A 166 -25.30 3.39 1.92
N SER A 167 -24.79 2.16 1.82
CA SER A 167 -25.62 0.98 1.57
C SER A 167 -26.24 0.42 2.86
N GLU A 168 -27.25 -0.44 2.71
CA GLU A 168 -27.90 -1.13 3.82
C GLU A 168 -27.91 -2.65 3.62
N GLY A 169 -28.25 -3.39 4.69
CA GLY A 169 -28.46 -4.84 4.63
C GLY A 169 -27.29 -5.64 4.03
N LYS A 170 -27.59 -6.49 3.05
CA LYS A 170 -26.62 -7.39 2.42
C LYS A 170 -25.55 -6.65 1.62
N GLU A 171 -25.92 -5.56 0.95
CA GLU A 171 -25.01 -4.76 0.15
C GLU A 171 -23.96 -4.06 1.04
N ARG A 172 -24.39 -3.51 2.18
CA ARG A 172 -23.45 -2.99 3.19
C ARG A 172 -22.48 -4.06 3.67
N ASN A 173 -22.96 -5.26 3.98
CA ASN A 173 -22.11 -6.35 4.48
C ASN A 173 -21.08 -6.81 3.42
N TYR A 174 -21.47 -6.81 2.16
CA TYR A 174 -20.60 -7.11 1.03
C TYR A 174 -19.43 -6.11 0.94
N TYR A 175 -19.73 -4.81 0.89
CA TYR A 175 -18.69 -3.77 0.81
C TYR A 175 -17.85 -3.68 2.09
N GLN A 176 -18.47 -3.81 3.27
CA GLN A 176 -17.73 -3.86 4.53
C GLN A 176 -16.76 -5.05 4.57
N GLY A 177 -17.15 -6.20 4.02
CA GLY A 177 -16.26 -7.37 3.88
C GLY A 177 -15.00 -7.04 3.09
N PHE A 178 -15.12 -6.27 2.00
CA PHE A 178 -13.96 -5.79 1.24
C PHE A 178 -13.15 -4.75 1.99
N VAL A 179 -13.77 -3.79 2.68
CA VAL A 179 -13.03 -2.80 3.50
C VAL A 179 -12.16 -3.51 4.52
N GLU A 180 -12.72 -4.48 5.24
CA GLU A 180 -12.01 -5.21 6.30
C GLU A 180 -10.87 -6.08 5.74
N LEU A 181 -11.07 -6.68 4.57
CA LEU A 181 -10.05 -7.49 3.89
C LEU A 181 -8.93 -6.63 3.30
N LEU A 182 -9.27 -5.52 2.65
CA LEU A 182 -8.33 -4.71 1.88
C LEU A 182 -7.54 -3.73 2.75
N THR A 183 -8.08 -3.23 3.86
CA THR A 183 -7.40 -2.28 4.74
C THR A 183 -5.99 -2.73 5.18
N PRO A 184 -5.77 -3.96 5.71
CA PRO A 184 -4.42 -4.41 6.05
C PRO A 184 -3.51 -4.60 4.83
N ILE A 185 -4.06 -4.94 3.65
CA ILE A 185 -3.30 -5.05 2.40
C ILE A 185 -2.85 -3.66 1.95
N CYS A 186 -3.77 -2.68 1.92
CA CYS A 186 -3.50 -1.29 1.65
C CYS A 186 -2.43 -0.74 2.60
N LYS A 187 -2.55 -1.00 3.90
CA LYS A 187 -1.57 -0.53 4.88
C LYS A 187 -0.21 -1.18 4.65
N ALA A 188 -0.13 -2.50 4.58
CA ALA A 188 1.16 -3.17 4.53
C ALA A 188 1.84 -3.08 3.16
N TRP A 189 1.16 -3.56 2.12
CA TRP A 189 1.76 -3.66 0.80
C TRP A 189 2.05 -2.28 0.20
N CYS A 190 1.12 -1.31 0.31
CA CYS A 190 1.36 0.01 -0.26
C CYS A 190 2.47 0.78 0.47
N THR A 191 2.68 0.57 1.78
CA THR A 191 3.78 1.21 2.49
C THR A 191 5.13 0.55 2.22
N ASP A 192 5.18 -0.79 2.13
CA ASP A 192 6.39 -1.50 1.70
C ASP A 192 6.79 -1.07 0.28
N LYS A 193 5.82 -1.04 -0.65
CA LYS A 193 6.06 -0.61 -2.03
C LYS A 193 6.38 0.88 -2.16
N GLY A 194 5.75 1.73 -1.35
CA GLY A 194 6.10 3.15 -1.29
C GLY A 194 7.56 3.37 -0.88
N PHE A 195 8.02 2.66 0.15
CA PHE A 195 9.41 2.71 0.61
C PHE A 195 10.39 2.12 -0.42
N GLU A 196 10.06 0.98 -1.03
CA GLU A 196 10.86 0.37 -2.10
C GLU A 196 11.03 1.31 -3.30
N VAL A 197 9.94 1.95 -3.74
CA VAL A 197 9.98 2.94 -4.82
C VAL A 197 10.83 4.15 -4.44
N ALA A 198 10.73 4.65 -3.20
CA ALA A 198 11.61 5.74 -2.74
C ALA A 198 13.10 5.34 -2.76
N SER A 199 13.41 4.07 -2.46
CA SER A 199 14.77 3.53 -2.56
C SER A 199 15.27 3.46 -4.01
N PHE A 200 14.43 2.98 -4.93
CA PHE A 200 14.74 2.99 -6.36
C PHE A 200 14.90 4.41 -6.92
N ALA A 201 14.08 5.35 -6.47
CA ALA A 201 14.21 6.74 -6.82
C ALA A 201 15.59 7.27 -6.40
N LEU A 202 16.02 7.03 -5.16
CA LEU A 202 17.38 7.40 -4.70
C LEU A 202 18.46 6.79 -5.59
N GLN A 203 18.33 5.52 -5.97
CA GLN A 203 19.27 4.86 -6.87
C GLN A 203 19.37 5.57 -8.24
N CYS A 204 18.28 6.12 -8.77
CA CYS A 204 18.28 6.88 -10.02
C CYS A 204 19.08 8.20 -9.94
N PHE A 205 19.20 8.79 -8.75
CA PHE A 205 20.03 9.98 -8.53
C PHE A 205 21.53 9.65 -8.42
N GLY A 206 21.89 8.38 -8.21
CA GLY A 206 23.25 7.95 -7.92
C GLY A 206 23.77 8.55 -6.61
N GLY A 207 25.07 8.79 -6.51
CA GLY A 207 25.69 9.32 -5.28
C GLY A 207 25.10 10.67 -4.82
N TYR A 208 24.61 11.51 -5.74
CA TYR A 208 24.01 12.78 -5.37
C TYR A 208 22.66 12.62 -4.66
N GLY A 209 21.96 11.51 -4.90
CA GLY A 209 20.73 11.15 -4.18
C GLY A 209 20.92 10.90 -2.69
N TYR A 210 22.17 10.68 -2.25
CA TYR A 210 22.52 10.49 -0.84
C TYR A 210 22.88 11.80 -0.12
N THR A 211 22.62 12.94 -0.76
CA THR A 211 22.89 14.29 -0.22
C THR A 211 21.57 15.02 0.08
N LYS A 212 21.59 15.96 1.03
CA LYS A 212 20.37 16.67 1.49
C LYS A 212 19.87 17.72 0.51
N GLU A 213 20.69 18.07 -0.48
CA GLU A 213 20.38 18.98 -1.57
C GLU A 213 19.38 18.37 -2.56
N MET A 214 19.34 17.03 -2.64
CA MET A 214 18.38 16.30 -3.47
C MET A 214 17.20 15.80 -2.61
N PRO A 215 15.97 15.83 -3.13
CA PRO A 215 14.79 15.42 -2.36
C PRO A 215 14.72 13.90 -2.12
N ALA A 216 15.52 13.11 -2.84
CA ALA A 216 15.49 11.65 -2.80
C ALA A 216 15.76 11.09 -1.39
N GLU A 217 16.72 11.65 -0.65
CA GLU A 217 17.06 11.20 0.69
C GLU A 217 15.89 11.43 1.67
N GLN A 218 15.22 12.58 1.56
CA GLN A 218 14.08 12.91 2.40
C GLN A 218 12.90 11.97 2.11
N TYR A 219 12.56 11.74 0.84
CA TYR A 219 11.48 10.81 0.49
C TYR A 219 11.74 9.40 1.05
N LEU A 220 12.99 8.92 0.98
CA LEU A 220 13.34 7.62 1.54
C LEU A 220 13.16 7.58 3.07
N ARG A 221 13.66 8.59 3.79
CA ARG A 221 13.51 8.67 5.26
C ARG A 221 12.06 8.82 5.69
N ASP A 222 11.28 9.65 5.00
CA ASP A 222 9.89 9.95 5.33
C ASP A 222 8.96 8.78 4.96
N ALA A 223 9.30 7.96 3.95
CA ALA A 223 8.57 6.73 3.64
C ALA A 223 8.79 5.62 4.69
N ARG A 224 9.93 5.62 5.39
CA ARG A 224 10.33 4.49 6.26
C ARG A 224 9.42 4.28 7.47
N ILE A 225 8.76 5.33 7.96
CA ILE A 225 7.86 5.24 9.13
C ILE A 225 6.56 4.49 8.79
N ALA A 226 6.10 4.56 7.54
CA ALA A 226 4.79 4.08 7.16
C ALA A 226 4.60 2.55 7.35
N PRO A 227 5.62 1.71 7.05
CA PRO A 227 5.60 0.29 7.41
C PRO A 227 5.55 -0.03 8.92
N VAL A 228 5.82 0.94 9.80
CA VAL A 228 6.06 0.72 11.24
C VAL A 228 4.87 1.12 12.11
N TYR A 229 4.43 2.38 12.05
CA TYR A 229 3.33 2.87 12.89
C TYR A 229 1.94 2.37 12.43
N GLU A 230 0.90 2.67 13.20
CA GLU A 230 -0.48 2.18 12.98
C GLU A 230 -0.58 0.65 12.83
N GLY A 231 0.33 -0.05 13.51
CA GLY A 231 0.54 -1.50 13.43
C GLY A 231 1.52 -1.85 12.34
N THR A 232 2.65 -2.48 12.72
CA THR A 232 3.71 -2.88 11.78
C THR A 232 3.15 -3.75 10.66
N ASN A 233 3.82 -3.78 9.51
CA ASN A 233 3.37 -4.60 8.38
C ASN A 233 3.26 -6.10 8.73
N TYR A 234 4.06 -6.59 9.68
CA TYR A 234 3.92 -7.94 10.24
C TYR A 234 2.58 -8.13 10.99
N ILE A 235 2.17 -7.15 11.80
CA ILE A 235 0.88 -7.19 12.50
C ILE A 235 -0.28 -7.11 11.50
N GLN A 236 -0.17 -6.31 10.44
CA GLN A 236 -1.20 -6.27 9.40
C GLN A 236 -1.32 -7.60 8.64
N ALA A 237 -0.19 -8.22 8.33
CA ALA A 237 -0.16 -9.53 7.69
C ALA A 237 -0.81 -10.59 8.59
N GLN A 238 -0.49 -10.58 9.88
CA GLN A 238 -1.12 -11.47 10.85
C GLN A 238 -2.63 -11.21 10.97
N ASP A 239 -3.06 -9.95 11.06
CA ASP A 239 -4.48 -9.59 11.13
C ASP A 239 -5.24 -10.06 9.88
N LEU A 240 -4.65 -9.88 8.69
CA LEU A 240 -5.23 -10.36 7.43
C LEU A 240 -5.54 -11.86 7.48
N VAL A 241 -4.54 -12.69 7.82
CA VAL A 241 -4.68 -14.15 7.74
C VAL A 241 -5.44 -14.73 8.94
N LEU A 242 -5.19 -14.23 10.15
CA LEU A 242 -5.80 -14.77 11.38
C LEU A 242 -7.23 -14.25 11.59
N SER A 243 -7.51 -13.00 11.21
CA SER A 243 -8.80 -12.36 11.43
C SER A 243 -9.61 -12.24 10.15
N LYS A 244 -9.08 -11.57 9.12
CA LYS A 244 -9.88 -11.09 7.99
C LYS A 244 -10.31 -12.19 7.04
N PHE A 245 -9.45 -13.18 6.78
CA PHE A 245 -9.81 -14.32 5.93
C PHE A 245 -10.99 -15.13 6.45
N LYS A 246 -11.22 -15.16 7.76
CA LYS A 246 -12.31 -15.96 8.36
C LYS A 246 -13.64 -15.22 8.40
N MET A 247 -13.62 -13.92 8.17
CA MET A 247 -14.82 -13.10 8.20
C MET A 247 -15.82 -13.59 7.16
N GLN A 248 -17.10 -13.65 7.53
CA GLN A 248 -18.17 -14.11 6.64
C GLN A 248 -17.83 -15.46 5.98
N GLN A 249 -17.20 -16.37 6.75
CA GLN A 249 -16.78 -17.71 6.28
C GLN A 249 -15.82 -17.67 5.07
N GLY A 250 -15.06 -16.59 4.89
CA GLY A 250 -14.12 -16.42 3.77
C GLY A 250 -14.75 -15.94 2.47
N GLU A 251 -16.03 -15.56 2.49
CA GLU A 251 -16.74 -15.05 1.31
C GLU A 251 -16.02 -13.86 0.63
N PRO A 252 -15.56 -12.81 1.34
CA PRO A 252 -14.88 -11.68 0.69
C PRO A 252 -13.64 -12.08 -0.11
N VAL A 253 -12.87 -13.05 0.38
CA VAL A 253 -11.68 -13.57 -0.32
C VAL A 253 -12.08 -14.25 -1.63
N ARG A 254 -13.06 -15.17 -1.57
CA ARG A 254 -13.51 -15.94 -2.73
C ARG A 254 -14.14 -15.06 -3.79
N VAL A 255 -15.00 -14.12 -3.38
CA VAL A 255 -15.66 -13.18 -4.30
C VAL A 255 -14.62 -12.30 -4.99
N LEU A 256 -13.69 -11.72 -4.24
CA LEU A 256 -12.68 -10.83 -4.82
C LEU A 256 -11.77 -11.58 -5.81
N LEU A 257 -11.27 -12.76 -5.44
CA LEU A 257 -10.43 -13.57 -6.34
C LEU A 257 -11.22 -14.11 -7.54
N LYS A 258 -12.53 -14.36 -7.40
CA LYS A 258 -13.40 -14.66 -8.54
C LYS A 258 -13.46 -13.50 -9.54
N MET A 259 -13.63 -12.26 -9.07
CA MET A 259 -13.60 -11.08 -9.95
C MET A 259 -12.27 -10.95 -10.69
N VAL A 260 -11.16 -11.25 -10.01
CA VAL A 260 -9.83 -11.27 -10.63
C VAL A 260 -9.74 -12.35 -11.71
N LYS A 261 -10.24 -13.56 -11.41
CA LYS A 261 -10.25 -14.69 -12.34
C LYS A 261 -11.05 -14.37 -13.60
N GLU A 262 -12.28 -13.88 -13.44
CA GLU A 262 -13.15 -13.48 -14.55
C GLU A 262 -12.48 -12.42 -15.44
N LYS A 263 -11.80 -11.45 -14.82
CA LYS A 263 -11.02 -10.45 -15.56
C LYS A 263 -9.88 -11.06 -16.35
N ALA A 264 -9.10 -11.95 -15.74
CA ALA A 264 -8.02 -12.66 -16.43
C ALA A 264 -8.57 -13.45 -17.62
N GLU A 265 -9.65 -14.21 -17.42
CA GLU A 265 -10.30 -15.03 -18.45
C GLU A 265 -10.83 -14.20 -19.62
N SER A 266 -11.41 -13.02 -19.35
CA SER A 266 -11.90 -12.11 -20.40
C SER A 266 -10.83 -11.66 -21.40
N MET A 267 -9.55 -11.74 -21.03
CA MET A 267 -8.42 -11.28 -21.84
C MET A 267 -7.52 -12.44 -22.36
N LEU A 268 -7.89 -13.70 -22.12
CA LEU A 268 -7.07 -14.86 -22.55
C LEU A 268 -6.98 -15.04 -24.06
N ASN A 269 -7.99 -14.59 -24.80
CA ASN A 269 -8.04 -14.69 -26.26
C ASN A 269 -7.56 -13.42 -26.97
N ASP A 270 -7.17 -12.38 -26.22
CA ASP A 270 -6.63 -11.16 -26.77
C ASP A 270 -5.22 -11.39 -27.31
N LYS A 271 -4.94 -10.99 -28.56
CA LYS A 271 -3.66 -11.26 -29.23
C LYS A 271 -2.47 -10.61 -28.53
N ASP A 272 -2.68 -9.45 -27.91
CA ASP A 272 -1.63 -8.68 -27.24
C ASP A 272 -1.59 -8.94 -25.74
N PHE A 273 -2.68 -9.47 -25.17
CA PHE A 273 -2.84 -9.64 -23.72
C PHE A 273 -2.88 -11.08 -23.20
N ALA A 274 -3.07 -12.08 -24.07
CA ALA A 274 -3.21 -13.49 -23.68
C ALA A 274 -2.13 -13.98 -22.68
N LYS A 275 -0.85 -13.65 -22.94
CA LYS A 275 0.27 -14.02 -22.06
C LYS A 275 0.15 -13.40 -20.66
N TYR A 276 -0.20 -12.11 -20.59
CA TYR A 276 -0.29 -11.36 -19.33
C TYR A 276 -1.54 -11.79 -18.54
N ALA A 277 -2.65 -12.00 -19.23
CA ALA A 277 -3.88 -12.56 -18.71
C ALA A 277 -3.65 -13.97 -18.12
N LYS A 278 -2.91 -14.83 -18.82
CA LYS A 278 -2.52 -16.16 -18.32
C LYS A 278 -1.73 -16.08 -17.01
N ASN A 279 -0.77 -15.15 -16.91
CA ASN A 279 -0.01 -14.96 -15.67
C ASN A 279 -0.92 -14.53 -14.51
N LEU A 280 -1.91 -13.66 -14.75
CA LEU A 280 -2.90 -13.28 -13.74
C LEU A 280 -3.79 -14.47 -13.35
N ALA A 281 -4.29 -15.24 -14.32
CA ALA A 281 -5.13 -16.40 -14.06
C ALA A 281 -4.40 -17.43 -13.16
N VAL A 282 -3.15 -17.75 -13.49
CA VAL A 282 -2.32 -18.66 -12.68
C VAL A 282 -2.08 -18.07 -11.28
N SER A 283 -1.71 -16.80 -11.18
CA SER A 283 -1.46 -16.16 -9.88
C SER A 283 -2.71 -16.14 -8.99
N THR A 284 -3.89 -16.01 -9.61
CA THR A 284 -5.18 -16.03 -8.92
C THR A 284 -5.47 -17.40 -8.35
N ASP A 285 -5.30 -18.46 -9.14
CA ASP A 285 -5.51 -19.84 -8.69
C ASP A 285 -4.58 -20.20 -7.52
N LEU A 286 -3.29 -19.84 -7.64
CA LEU A 286 -2.31 -20.09 -6.59
C LEU A 286 -2.59 -19.28 -5.31
N THR A 287 -3.03 -18.03 -5.45
CA THR A 287 -3.39 -17.18 -4.31
C THR A 287 -4.62 -17.73 -3.60
N LEU A 288 -5.64 -18.17 -4.34
CA LEU A 288 -6.84 -18.78 -3.77
C LEU A 288 -6.48 -20.07 -3.01
N GLU A 289 -5.68 -20.95 -3.62
CA GLU A 289 -5.19 -22.18 -2.99
C GLU A 289 -4.51 -21.90 -1.64
N VAL A 290 -3.61 -20.91 -1.60
CA VAL A 290 -2.90 -20.51 -0.38
C VAL A 290 -3.84 -19.92 0.66
N CYS A 291 -4.80 -19.08 0.26
CA CYS A 291 -5.79 -18.51 1.18
C CYS A 291 -6.67 -19.60 1.80
N GLU A 292 -7.15 -20.56 1.00
CA GLU A 292 -7.93 -21.70 1.51
C GLU A 292 -7.09 -22.59 2.43
N LYS A 293 -5.82 -22.86 2.08
CA LYS A 293 -4.89 -23.59 2.97
C LYS A 293 -4.72 -22.88 4.30
N ALA A 294 -4.53 -21.55 4.28
CA ALA A 294 -4.36 -20.76 5.50
C ALA A 294 -5.63 -20.75 6.38
N MET A 295 -6.82 -20.65 5.77
CA MET A 295 -8.10 -20.77 6.47
C MET A 295 -8.30 -22.16 7.08
N ALA A 296 -7.96 -23.23 6.34
CA ALA A 296 -8.08 -24.62 6.81
C ALA A 296 -7.10 -24.93 7.95
N LYS A 297 -5.91 -24.31 7.94
CA LYS A 297 -4.88 -24.45 8.96
C LYS A 297 -5.02 -23.49 10.13
N GLU A 298 -6.20 -22.93 10.37
CA GLU A 298 -6.38 -21.90 11.39
C GLU A 298 -5.95 -22.29 12.82
N LYS A 299 -5.95 -23.57 13.14
CA LYS A 299 -5.50 -24.09 14.45
C LYS A 299 -3.98 -24.19 14.55
N ASP A 300 -3.28 -24.26 13.42
CA ASP A 300 -1.82 -24.22 13.32
C ASP A 300 -1.36 -22.75 13.28
N THR A 301 -1.47 -22.10 14.44
CA THR A 301 -1.16 -20.67 14.59
C THR A 301 0.29 -20.35 14.22
N LEU A 302 1.22 -21.31 14.38
CA LEU A 302 2.62 -21.14 14.01
C LEU A 302 2.78 -21.06 12.50
N PHE A 303 2.24 -22.03 11.75
CA PHE A 303 2.27 -22.02 10.29
C PHE A 303 1.70 -20.72 9.73
N VAL A 304 0.52 -20.32 10.24
CA VAL A 304 -0.15 -19.10 9.77
C VAL A 304 0.68 -17.86 10.07
N SER A 305 1.27 -17.76 11.27
CA SER A 305 2.03 -16.57 11.67
C SER A 305 3.35 -16.44 10.93
N MET A 306 4.06 -17.55 10.69
CA MET A 306 5.32 -17.54 9.95
C MET A 306 5.14 -17.19 8.47
N ASN A 307 3.99 -17.57 7.90
CA ASN A 307 3.70 -17.36 6.48
C ASN A 307 2.81 -16.12 6.20
N ALA A 308 2.43 -15.35 7.22
CA ALA A 308 1.47 -14.25 7.05
C ALA A 308 1.92 -13.20 6.03
N THR A 309 3.18 -12.77 6.09
CA THR A 309 3.74 -11.75 5.20
C THR A 309 3.77 -12.19 3.73
N PRO A 310 4.34 -13.35 3.35
CA PRO A 310 4.31 -13.80 1.96
C PRO A 310 2.89 -14.03 1.45
N ILE A 311 1.96 -14.51 2.29
CA ILE A 311 0.53 -14.63 1.93
C ILE A 311 -0.06 -13.26 1.58
N LEU A 312 0.16 -12.24 2.42
CA LEU A 312 -0.32 -10.88 2.16
C LEU A 312 0.25 -10.33 0.84
N GLN A 313 1.55 -10.53 0.59
CA GLN A 313 2.19 -10.05 -0.63
C GLN A 313 1.66 -10.74 -1.88
N MET A 314 1.42 -12.06 -1.85
CA MET A 314 0.81 -12.80 -2.96
C MET A 314 -0.58 -12.26 -3.29
N PHE A 315 -1.39 -12.02 -2.26
CA PHE A 315 -2.73 -11.45 -2.42
C PHE A 315 -2.63 -10.08 -3.08
N ALA A 316 -1.79 -9.20 -2.55
CA ALA A 316 -1.65 -7.83 -3.02
C ALA A 316 -1.14 -7.76 -4.48
N GLU A 317 -0.15 -8.58 -4.85
CA GLU A 317 0.39 -8.63 -6.21
C GLU A 317 -0.64 -9.14 -7.21
N THR A 318 -1.43 -10.14 -6.84
CA THR A 318 -2.55 -10.63 -7.66
C THR A 318 -3.59 -9.53 -7.90
N LEU A 319 -3.96 -8.77 -6.87
CA LEU A 319 -4.83 -7.60 -7.02
C LEU A 319 -4.20 -6.50 -7.86
N GLY A 320 -2.89 -6.26 -7.73
CA GLY A 320 -2.17 -5.30 -8.55
C GLY A 320 -2.26 -5.63 -10.04
N GLY A 321 -2.10 -6.92 -10.40
CA GLY A 321 -2.28 -7.39 -11.76
C GLY A 321 -3.71 -7.19 -12.28
N TYR A 322 -4.72 -7.46 -11.44
CA TYR A 322 -6.13 -7.21 -11.76
C TYR A 322 -6.40 -5.74 -12.09
N PHE A 323 -5.97 -4.83 -11.22
CA PHE A 323 -6.25 -3.41 -11.41
C PHE A 323 -5.52 -2.85 -12.63
N LEU A 324 -4.27 -3.26 -12.87
CA LEU A 324 -3.52 -2.80 -14.03
C LEU A 324 -4.09 -3.34 -15.35
N LEU A 325 -4.51 -4.60 -15.42
CA LEU A 325 -5.18 -5.13 -16.61
C LEU A 325 -6.54 -4.47 -16.87
N SER A 326 -7.27 -4.12 -15.80
CA SER A 326 -8.52 -3.34 -15.93
C SER A 326 -8.28 -1.93 -16.47
N GLN A 327 -7.22 -1.27 -16.00
CA GLN A 327 -6.79 0.02 -16.55
C GLN A 327 -6.32 -0.10 -18.01
N ALA A 328 -5.58 -1.16 -18.35
CA ALA A 328 -5.12 -1.39 -19.71
C ALA A 328 -6.26 -1.60 -20.69
N GLU A 329 -7.31 -2.35 -20.32
CA GLU A 329 -8.50 -2.51 -21.17
C GLU A 329 -9.16 -1.16 -21.48
N THR A 330 -9.30 -0.30 -20.46
CA THR A 330 -9.84 1.05 -20.64
C THR A 330 -8.91 1.91 -21.50
N ALA A 331 -7.60 1.82 -21.26
CA ALA A 331 -6.59 2.57 -21.99
C ALA A 331 -6.51 2.20 -23.47
N ILE A 332 -6.70 0.92 -23.82
CA ILE A 332 -6.77 0.47 -25.23
C ILE A 332 -7.93 1.17 -25.93
N LYS A 333 -9.14 1.11 -25.36
CA LYS A 333 -10.34 1.73 -25.94
C LYS A 333 -10.11 3.23 -26.16
N LYS A 334 -9.59 3.93 -25.14
CA LYS A 334 -9.31 5.37 -25.21
C LYS A 334 -8.19 5.75 -26.18
N LEU A 335 -7.15 4.92 -26.30
CA LEU A 335 -6.07 5.16 -27.25
C LEU A 335 -6.55 4.98 -28.70
N GLU A 336 -7.36 3.96 -28.98
CA GLU A 336 -7.95 3.74 -30.30
C GLU A 336 -8.91 4.88 -30.70
N GLU A 337 -9.73 5.37 -29.77
CA GLU A 337 -10.55 6.59 -29.98
C GLU A 337 -9.66 7.77 -30.42
N ILE A 338 -8.55 8.04 -29.72
CA ILE A 338 -7.64 9.14 -30.06
C ILE A 338 -6.98 8.91 -31.43
N LYS A 339 -6.46 7.70 -31.69
CA LYS A 339 -5.83 7.33 -32.97
C LYS A 339 -6.79 7.51 -34.15
N SER A 340 -8.06 7.14 -33.99
CA SER A 340 -9.07 7.31 -35.04
C SER A 340 -9.41 8.79 -35.31
N SER A 341 -9.30 9.65 -34.29
CA SER A 341 -9.59 11.08 -34.40
C SER A 341 -8.43 11.93 -34.95
N ILE A 342 -7.19 11.44 -34.85
CA ILE A 342 -5.99 12.18 -35.27
C ILE A 342 -5.21 11.31 -36.26
N ALA A 343 -5.27 11.67 -37.55
CA ALA A 343 -4.50 11.01 -38.60
C ALA A 343 -3.00 11.38 -38.52
N LYS A 344 -2.29 10.74 -37.59
CA LYS A 344 -0.83 10.82 -37.43
C LYS A 344 -0.25 9.41 -37.27
N GLU A 345 1.01 9.24 -37.66
CA GLU A 345 1.77 8.05 -37.32
C GLU A 345 1.82 7.88 -35.79
N GLU A 346 1.71 6.64 -35.30
CA GLU A 346 1.62 6.36 -33.86
C GLU A 346 2.79 6.97 -33.08
N LYS A 347 4.02 6.88 -33.60
CA LYS A 347 5.19 7.45 -32.93
C LYS A 347 5.03 8.96 -32.70
N THR A 348 4.72 9.71 -33.74
CA THR A 348 4.51 11.16 -33.66
C THR A 348 3.32 11.51 -32.76
N LEU A 349 2.24 10.73 -32.83
CA LEU A 349 1.09 10.91 -31.95
C LEU A 349 1.47 10.77 -30.46
N LEU A 350 2.28 9.76 -30.12
CA LEU A 350 2.74 9.55 -28.74
C LEU A 350 3.76 10.61 -28.28
N GLU A 351 4.48 11.25 -29.19
CA GLU A 351 5.39 12.36 -28.87
C GLU A 351 4.63 13.67 -28.61
N GLU A 352 3.57 13.94 -29.36
CA GLU A 352 2.89 15.24 -29.34
C GLU A 352 1.60 15.26 -28.51
N ASN A 353 0.91 14.12 -28.33
CA ASN A 353 -0.35 14.05 -27.60
C ASN A 353 -0.16 13.40 -26.21
N GLU A 354 -0.31 14.22 -25.16
CA GLU A 354 -0.15 13.78 -23.77
C GLU A 354 -1.11 12.66 -23.38
N ASN A 355 -2.39 12.73 -23.79
CA ASN A 355 -3.39 11.71 -23.48
C ASN A 355 -3.08 10.37 -24.17
N ALA A 356 -2.68 10.40 -25.45
CA ALA A 356 -2.27 9.19 -26.17
C ALA A 356 -1.07 8.53 -25.48
N ARG A 357 -0.06 9.32 -25.11
CA ARG A 357 1.11 8.86 -24.35
C ARG A 357 0.74 8.32 -22.97
N TYR A 358 -0.20 8.94 -22.27
CA TYR A 358 -0.69 8.46 -20.98
C TYR A 358 -1.30 7.06 -21.11
N TYR A 359 -2.25 6.87 -22.03
CA TYR A 359 -2.91 5.57 -22.24
C TYR A 359 -1.96 4.50 -22.77
N HIS A 360 -1.07 4.85 -23.70
CA HIS A 360 -0.03 3.94 -24.17
C HIS A 360 0.84 3.43 -23.01
N ASN A 361 1.27 4.34 -22.13
CA ASN A 361 2.08 3.93 -20.99
C ASN A 361 1.30 3.12 -19.95
N LYS A 362 -0.02 3.33 -19.79
CA LYS A 362 -0.86 2.47 -18.94
C LYS A 362 -0.87 1.01 -19.41
N ILE A 363 -0.94 0.80 -20.73
CA ILE A 363 -0.83 -0.52 -21.37
C ILE A 363 0.53 -1.13 -21.03
N LEU A 364 1.63 -0.37 -21.16
CA LEU A 364 2.98 -0.84 -20.85
C LEU A 364 3.17 -1.20 -19.37
N SER A 365 2.63 -0.40 -18.45
CA SER A 365 2.67 -0.69 -17.00
C SER A 365 1.99 -2.02 -16.67
N ALA A 366 0.82 -2.28 -17.26
CA ALA A 366 0.12 -3.56 -17.07
C ALA A 366 0.91 -4.74 -17.65
N LYS A 367 1.40 -4.61 -18.89
CA LYS A 367 2.23 -5.64 -19.52
C LYS A 367 3.48 -5.94 -18.67
N PHE A 368 4.19 -4.90 -18.23
CA PHE A 368 5.37 -5.05 -17.40
C PHE A 368 5.06 -5.77 -16.09
N PHE A 369 4.07 -5.29 -15.34
CA PHE A 369 3.72 -5.86 -14.04
C PHE A 369 3.31 -7.33 -14.16
N CYS A 370 2.43 -7.65 -15.10
CA CYS A 370 1.97 -9.02 -15.31
C CYS A 370 3.08 -9.97 -15.80
N ALA A 371 4.09 -9.48 -16.52
CA ALA A 371 5.20 -10.31 -16.98
C ALA A 371 6.37 -10.40 -16.00
N ARG A 372 6.56 -9.40 -15.13
CA ARG A 372 7.76 -9.28 -14.29
C ARG A 372 7.48 -9.44 -12.80
N MET A 373 6.29 -9.06 -12.33
CA MET A 373 5.94 -9.11 -10.91
C MET A 373 5.12 -10.34 -10.57
N LEU A 374 4.08 -10.66 -11.34
CA LEU A 374 3.22 -11.82 -11.09
C LEU A 374 3.95 -13.18 -11.03
N PRO A 375 5.03 -13.45 -11.80
CA PRO A 375 5.78 -14.70 -11.63
C PRO A 375 6.31 -14.94 -10.21
N PHE A 376 6.55 -13.89 -9.42
CA PHE A 376 6.97 -14.03 -8.02
C PHE A 376 5.86 -14.58 -7.12
N VAL A 377 4.58 -14.50 -7.51
CA VAL A 377 3.48 -15.15 -6.77
C VAL A 377 3.70 -16.66 -6.70
N LYS A 378 4.16 -17.27 -7.80
CA LYS A 378 4.50 -18.70 -7.82
C LYS A 378 5.68 -19.00 -6.88
N ALA A 379 6.74 -18.21 -6.94
CA ALA A 379 7.90 -18.38 -6.06
C ALA A 379 7.54 -18.23 -4.57
N LYS A 380 6.67 -17.27 -4.23
CA LYS A 380 6.17 -17.10 -2.85
C LYS A 380 5.32 -18.28 -2.41
N LYS A 381 4.49 -18.84 -3.29
CA LYS A 381 3.74 -20.08 -2.99
C LYS A 381 4.67 -21.23 -2.63
N GLU A 382 5.74 -21.41 -3.40
CA GLU A 382 6.77 -22.43 -3.15
C GLU A 382 7.46 -22.20 -1.80
N ALA A 383 7.67 -20.95 -1.39
CA ALA A 383 8.26 -20.62 -0.08
C ALA A 383 7.28 -20.78 1.10
N ILE A 384 5.97 -20.91 0.88
CA ILE A 384 4.97 -21.08 1.96
C ILE A 384 4.92 -22.55 2.38
N GLU A 385 5.80 -22.89 3.31
CA GLU A 385 6.04 -24.25 3.81
C GLU A 385 5.88 -24.33 5.33
N GLU A 386 6.06 -25.54 5.87
CA GLU A 386 6.06 -25.81 7.31
C GLU A 386 7.47 -25.71 7.93
N ASP A 387 8.39 -24.97 7.30
CA ASP A 387 9.72 -24.76 7.86
C ASP A 387 9.63 -24.03 9.21
N LYS A 388 10.30 -24.59 10.22
CA LYS A 388 10.35 -24.08 11.60
C LYS A 388 11.78 -23.68 12.01
N SER A 389 12.72 -23.67 11.08
CA SER A 389 14.13 -23.31 11.32
C SER A 389 14.29 -22.01 12.13
N ALA A 390 13.50 -20.98 11.81
CA ALA A 390 13.51 -19.70 12.53
C ALA A 390 13.10 -19.80 14.01
N MET A 391 12.28 -20.80 14.38
CA MET A 391 11.87 -21.06 15.77
C MET A 391 12.89 -21.93 16.53
N GLU A 392 13.69 -22.69 15.79
CA GLU A 392 14.74 -23.55 16.32
C GLU A 392 16.07 -22.78 16.45
N GLN A 393 16.19 -21.63 15.80
CA GLN A 393 17.36 -20.76 15.89
C GLN A 393 17.55 -20.23 17.32
N VAL A 394 18.75 -20.43 17.85
CA VAL A 394 19.21 -19.86 19.12
C VAL A 394 19.92 -18.52 18.83
N PHE A 395 19.46 -17.43 19.43
CA PHE A 395 20.01 -16.08 19.31
C PHE A 395 20.89 -15.69 20.51
#